data_AF-A7AMT2-F1
#
_entry.id   AF-A7AMT2-F1
#
_cell.length_a   1.000
_cell.length_b   1.000
_cell.length_c   1.000
_cell.angle_alpha   90.00
_cell.angle_beta   90.00
_cell.angle_gamma   90.00
#
_symmetry.space_group_name_H-M   'P 1'
#
loop_
_entity.id
_entity.type
_entity.pdbx_description
1 polymer ?
#
loop_
_entity_poly.entity_id
_entity_poly.type
_entity_poly.pdbx_seq_one_letter_code
_entity_poly.pdbx_strand_id
1 'polypeptide(L)'
;MVFSLLRRSKRSAIREPSSSNKHDVESALELGKKAIQDMNQHLLILDERIKGCIAEAKERYSKNDKAGALGALRRKKLYEEEASRVTSSIMTLETQNITLEGAQMQQVALNALTTGAAAHKRFQDCMAANAVDDLMEQLEEQRETQYEIYDSMTQGVTLATEFEDELEALMRDEQVEQVAVGNSLAEIEAELLAEEAQGKQKTAVSAVNKTTIQTSAPSPIAQ
;
A
#
# COMPACT_ATOMS: atom_id res chain seq x y z
N MET A 1 53.14 -6.37 32.18
CA MET A 1 52.74 -5.27 31.28
C MET A 1 51.72 -5.81 30.29
N VAL A 2 50.43 -5.52 30.46
CA VAL A 2 49.43 -5.64 29.38
C VAL A 2 48.42 -4.51 29.59
N PHE A 3 48.68 -3.35 28.98
CA PHE A 3 47.73 -2.25 28.97
C PHE A 3 46.68 -2.51 27.90
N SER A 4 45.45 -2.71 28.35
CA SER A 4 44.23 -2.72 27.55
C SER A 4 44.04 -1.37 26.85
N LEU A 5 44.22 -1.32 25.53
CA LEU A 5 43.85 -0.20 24.69
C LEU A 5 42.35 -0.25 24.38
N LEU A 6 41.53 0.17 25.33
CA LEU A 6 40.12 0.46 25.07
C LEU A 6 40.04 1.80 24.32
N ARG A 7 40.05 1.74 22.99
CA ARG A 7 39.73 2.88 22.12
C ARG A 7 38.29 3.32 22.40
N ARG A 8 38.12 4.33 23.25
CA ARG A 8 36.85 5.03 23.41
C ARG A 8 36.63 5.86 22.13
N SER A 9 35.92 5.28 21.16
CA SER A 9 35.43 6.03 20.00
C SER A 9 34.52 7.14 20.54
N LYS A 10 34.96 8.40 20.40
CA LYS A 10 34.12 9.57 20.65
C LYS A 10 32.87 9.41 19.77
N ARG A 11 31.69 9.21 20.37
CA ARG A 11 30.42 9.42 19.67
C ARG A 11 30.47 10.82 19.08
N SER A 12 30.54 10.93 17.76
CA SER A 12 30.34 12.22 17.09
C SER A 12 28.93 12.70 17.47
N ALA A 13 28.82 13.95 17.92
CA ALA A 13 27.54 14.61 18.05
C ALA A 13 26.75 14.42 16.75
N ILE A 14 25.45 14.15 16.84
CA ILE A 14 24.55 14.07 15.69
C ILE A 14 24.70 15.39 14.94
N ARG A 15 25.36 15.33 13.79
CA ARG A 15 25.67 16.50 12.97
C ARG A 15 24.42 16.77 12.15
N GLU A 16 23.87 17.98 12.26
CA GLU A 16 22.79 18.38 11.35
C GLU A 16 23.27 18.19 9.90
N PRO A 17 22.38 17.75 8.98
CA PRO A 17 22.73 17.70 7.57
C PRO A 17 23.20 19.10 7.15
N SER A 18 24.38 19.20 6.52
CA SER A 18 24.80 20.48 5.95
C SER A 18 23.75 20.93 4.91
N SER A 19 23.52 22.24 4.79
CA SER A 19 22.58 22.78 3.79
C SER A 19 22.90 22.30 2.37
N SER A 20 24.18 21.96 2.09
CA SER A 20 24.61 21.33 0.85
C SER A 20 23.85 20.04 0.58
N ASN A 21 23.71 19.15 1.56
CA ASN A 21 23.09 17.84 1.35
C ASN A 21 21.61 17.94 1.01
N LYS A 22 20.90 18.94 1.57
CA LYS A 22 19.50 19.19 1.22
C LYS A 22 19.37 19.67 -0.23
N HIS A 23 20.20 20.64 -0.61
CA HIS A 23 20.23 21.17 -1.97
C HIS A 23 20.62 20.09 -2.99
N ASP A 24 21.57 19.20 -2.64
CA ASP A 24 22.03 18.12 -3.49
C ASP A 24 20.92 17.08 -3.74
N VAL A 25 20.15 16.71 -2.70
CA VAL A 25 18.99 15.82 -2.83
C VAL A 25 17.89 16.46 -3.67
N GLU A 26 17.59 17.73 -3.43
CA GLU A 26 16.57 18.48 -4.19
C GLU A 26 16.96 18.61 -5.67
N SER A 27 18.23 18.93 -5.94
CA SER A 27 18.78 18.99 -7.30
C SER A 27 18.75 17.62 -8.00
N ALA A 28 19.08 16.54 -7.28
CA ALA A 28 19.04 15.18 -7.82
C ALA A 28 17.60 14.77 -8.18
N LEU A 29 16.61 15.12 -7.35
CA LEU A 29 15.19 14.89 -7.63
C LEU A 29 14.72 15.65 -8.87
N GLU A 30 15.10 16.91 -9.02
CA GLU A 30 14.74 17.70 -10.21
C GLU A 30 15.34 17.11 -11.49
N LEU A 31 16.63 16.73 -11.45
CA LEU A 31 17.30 16.06 -12.57
C LEU A 31 16.64 14.72 -12.91
N GLY A 32 16.30 13.91 -11.91
CA GLY A 32 15.61 12.64 -12.10
C GLY A 32 14.24 12.81 -12.75
N LYS A 33 13.44 13.78 -12.28
CA LYS A 33 12.12 14.12 -12.84
C LYS A 33 12.23 14.58 -14.30
N LYS A 34 13.19 15.45 -14.59
CA LYS A 34 13.46 15.90 -15.97
C LYS A 34 13.90 14.75 -16.87
N ALA A 35 14.78 13.87 -16.41
CA ALA A 35 15.22 12.71 -17.17
C ALA A 35 14.05 11.76 -17.50
N ILE A 36 13.14 11.51 -16.55
CA ILE A 36 11.91 10.73 -16.80
C ILE A 36 11.04 11.41 -17.86
N GLN A 37 10.86 12.72 -17.81
CA GLN A 37 10.10 13.46 -18.83
C GLN A 37 10.72 13.30 -20.23
N ASP A 38 12.03 13.49 -20.35
CA ASP A 38 12.76 13.36 -21.63
C ASP A 38 12.68 11.92 -22.16
N MET A 39 12.81 10.91 -21.27
CA MET A 39 12.66 9.50 -21.64
C MET A 39 11.24 9.17 -22.11
N ASN A 40 10.20 9.73 -21.48
CA ASN A 40 8.82 9.57 -21.93
C ASN A 40 8.59 10.19 -23.32
N GLN A 41 9.15 11.37 -23.58
CA GLN A 41 9.12 11.96 -24.93
C GLN A 41 9.84 11.06 -25.95
N HIS A 42 10.96 10.46 -25.57
CA HIS A 42 11.66 9.50 -26.41
C HIS A 42 10.82 8.25 -26.71
N LEU A 43 10.05 7.73 -25.74
CA LEU A 43 9.11 6.63 -25.99
C LEU A 43 8.05 6.98 -27.04
N LEU A 44 7.51 8.21 -27.02
CA LEU A 44 6.57 8.67 -28.05
C LEU A 44 7.20 8.67 -29.44
N ILE A 45 8.45 9.11 -29.55
CA ILE A 45 9.20 9.09 -30.82
C ILE A 45 9.43 7.65 -31.29
N LEU A 46 9.77 6.73 -30.38
CA LEU A 46 9.96 5.32 -30.70
C LEU A 46 8.66 4.66 -31.17
N ASP A 47 7.53 4.97 -30.54
CA ASP A 47 6.22 4.46 -30.95
C ASP A 47 5.86 4.90 -32.38
N GLU A 48 6.08 6.18 -32.71
CA GLU A 48 5.88 6.68 -34.08
C GLU A 48 6.82 6.00 -35.09
N ARG A 49 8.08 5.73 -34.72
CA ARG A 49 9.02 4.97 -35.56
C ARG A 49 8.59 3.52 -35.76
N ILE A 50 8.03 2.89 -34.73
CA ILE A 50 7.49 1.52 -34.80
C ILE A 50 6.30 1.48 -35.76
N LYS A 51 5.34 2.40 -35.62
CA LYS A 51 4.20 2.56 -36.54
C LYS A 51 4.66 2.76 -37.99
N GLY A 52 5.67 3.62 -38.19
CA GLY A 52 6.29 3.84 -39.50
C GLY A 52 6.89 2.56 -40.11
N CYS A 53 7.61 1.76 -39.31
CA CYS A 53 8.16 0.48 -39.78
C CYS A 53 7.06 -0.52 -40.16
N ILE A 54 5.93 -0.55 -39.43
CA ILE A 54 4.79 -1.40 -39.75
C ILE A 54 4.15 -0.98 -41.08
N ALA A 55 3.94 0.32 -41.28
CA ALA A 55 3.40 0.87 -42.52
C ALA A 55 4.32 0.54 -43.72
N GLU A 56 5.63 0.78 -43.56
CA GLU A 56 6.63 0.46 -44.59
C GLU A 56 6.65 -1.05 -44.91
N ALA A 57 6.59 -1.92 -43.89
CA ALA A 57 6.56 -3.37 -44.09
C ALA A 57 5.34 -3.80 -44.91
N LYS A 58 4.15 -3.25 -44.60
CA LYS A 58 2.91 -3.52 -45.35
C LYS A 58 3.00 -3.04 -46.80
N GLU A 59 3.53 -1.84 -47.02
CA GLU A 59 3.70 -1.25 -48.36
C GLU A 59 4.68 -2.06 -49.21
N ARG A 60 5.82 -2.46 -48.65
CA ARG A 60 6.81 -3.28 -49.39
C ARG A 60 6.26 -4.66 -49.71
N TYR A 61 5.52 -5.26 -48.78
CA TYR A 61 4.89 -6.56 -49.00
C TYR A 61 3.86 -6.51 -50.13
N SER A 62 3.04 -5.45 -50.21
CA SER A 62 2.06 -5.31 -51.31
C SER A 62 2.72 -5.13 -52.69
N LYS A 63 3.96 -4.63 -52.73
CA LYS A 63 4.80 -4.52 -53.94
C LYS A 63 5.61 -5.79 -54.23
N ASN A 64 5.35 -6.92 -53.55
CA ASN A 64 6.10 -8.17 -53.62
C ASN A 64 7.60 -8.05 -53.21
N ASP A 65 8.00 -6.96 -52.53
CA ASP A 65 9.34 -6.80 -51.96
C ASP A 65 9.42 -7.44 -50.56
N LYS A 66 9.53 -8.78 -50.54
CA LYS A 66 9.63 -9.55 -49.28
C LYS A 66 10.90 -9.22 -48.49
N ALA A 67 12.02 -8.99 -49.18
CA ALA A 67 13.29 -8.70 -48.53
C ALA A 67 13.26 -7.35 -47.79
N GLY A 68 12.71 -6.32 -48.42
CA GLY A 68 12.54 -5.01 -47.80
C GLY A 68 11.50 -5.02 -46.67
N ALA A 69 10.40 -5.77 -46.83
CA ALA A 69 9.42 -5.93 -45.74
C ALA A 69 10.04 -6.57 -44.49
N LEU A 70 10.86 -7.62 -44.67
CA LEU A 70 11.62 -8.22 -43.57
C LEU A 70 12.64 -7.24 -42.97
N GLY A 71 13.27 -6.40 -43.78
CA GLY A 71 14.16 -5.33 -43.30
C GLY A 71 13.44 -4.32 -42.38
N ALA A 72 12.24 -3.89 -42.76
CA ALA A 72 11.41 -3.00 -41.94
C ALA A 72 10.98 -3.66 -40.62
N LEU A 73 10.61 -4.95 -40.64
CA LEU A 73 10.27 -5.70 -39.43
C LEU A 73 11.48 -5.90 -38.49
N ARG A 74 12.69 -6.06 -39.02
CA ARG A 74 13.92 -6.09 -38.19
C ARG A 74 14.14 -4.75 -37.49
N ARG A 75 13.97 -3.62 -38.19
CA ARG A 75 14.07 -2.27 -37.58
C ARG A 75 13.00 -2.05 -36.51
N LYS A 76 11.75 -2.47 -36.78
CA LYS A 76 10.68 -2.47 -35.79
C LYS A 76 11.13 -3.14 -34.49
N LYS A 77 11.67 -4.36 -34.60
CA LYS A 77 12.12 -5.12 -33.42
C LYS A 77 13.20 -4.39 -32.61
N LEU A 78 14.16 -3.76 -33.29
CA LEU A 78 15.20 -2.95 -32.62
C LEU A 78 14.61 -1.75 -31.86
N TYR A 79 13.58 -1.08 -32.41
CA TYR A 79 12.90 0.00 -31.69
C TYR A 79 12.06 -0.50 -30.51
N GLU A 80 11.46 -1.70 -30.61
CA GLU A 80 10.74 -2.32 -29.49
C GLU A 80 11.71 -2.70 -28.35
N GLU A 81 12.88 -3.24 -28.68
CA GLU A 81 13.94 -3.52 -27.71
C GLU A 81 14.45 -2.23 -27.04
N GLU A 82 14.59 -1.15 -27.82
CA GLU A 82 14.92 0.18 -27.29
C GLU A 82 13.86 0.70 -26.31
N ALA A 83 12.58 0.63 -26.70
CA ALA A 83 11.47 1.11 -25.88
C ALA A 83 11.38 0.34 -24.55
N SER A 84 11.61 -0.98 -24.59
CA SER A 84 11.68 -1.81 -23.39
C SER A 84 12.81 -1.38 -22.44
N ARG A 85 14.00 -1.08 -23.00
CA ARG A 85 15.13 -0.59 -22.21
C ARG A 85 14.86 0.78 -21.59
N VAL A 86 14.30 1.72 -22.37
CA VAL A 86 13.93 3.06 -21.87
C VAL A 86 12.89 2.96 -20.75
N THR A 87 11.89 2.10 -20.91
CA THR A 87 10.87 1.84 -19.88
C THR A 87 11.49 1.32 -18.59
N SER A 88 12.44 0.38 -18.69
CA SER A 88 13.17 -0.14 -17.53
C SER A 88 14.00 0.94 -16.81
N SER A 89 14.62 1.85 -17.57
CA SER A 89 15.35 3.00 -17.03
C SER A 89 14.42 3.97 -16.29
N ILE A 90 13.22 4.24 -16.83
CA ILE A 90 12.21 5.08 -16.18
C ILE A 90 11.83 4.49 -14.82
N MET A 91 11.47 3.21 -14.75
CA MET A 91 11.09 2.56 -13.47
C MET A 91 12.20 2.62 -12.42
N THR A 92 13.46 2.51 -12.87
CA THR A 92 14.62 2.65 -11.99
C THR A 92 14.73 4.06 -11.43
N LEU A 93 14.60 5.09 -12.27
CA LEU A 93 14.63 6.49 -11.85
C LEU A 93 13.44 6.85 -10.94
N GLU A 94 12.25 6.34 -11.21
CA GLU A 94 11.07 6.52 -10.36
C GLU A 94 11.31 5.95 -8.96
N THR A 95 11.85 4.74 -8.88
CA THR A 95 12.21 4.10 -7.60
C THR A 95 13.24 4.93 -6.82
N GLN A 96 14.25 5.46 -7.51
CA GLN A 96 15.26 6.32 -6.91
C GLN A 96 14.67 7.64 -6.40
N ASN A 97 13.77 8.27 -7.17
CA ASN A 97 13.08 9.48 -6.74
C ASN A 97 12.26 9.24 -5.48
N ILE A 98 11.47 8.16 -5.44
CA ILE A 98 10.68 7.79 -4.24
C ILE A 98 11.61 7.60 -3.02
N THR A 99 12.75 6.95 -3.22
CA THR A 99 13.75 6.73 -2.16
C THR A 99 14.32 8.05 -1.63
N LEU A 100 14.66 8.98 -2.54
CA LEU A 100 15.18 10.31 -2.18
C LEU A 100 14.11 11.17 -1.47
N GLU A 101 12.86 11.12 -1.92
CA GLU A 101 11.73 11.81 -1.27
C GLU A 101 11.50 11.26 0.16
N GLY A 102 11.57 9.93 0.33
CA GLY A 102 11.52 9.30 1.65
C GLY A 102 12.69 9.71 2.55
N ALA A 103 13.90 9.78 2.01
CA ALA A 103 15.08 10.26 2.75
C ALA A 103 14.93 11.72 3.19
N GLN A 104 14.32 12.57 2.35
CA GLN A 104 14.01 13.95 2.70
C GLN A 104 13.00 14.04 3.86
N MET A 105 11.94 13.22 3.85
CA MET A 105 11.00 13.14 4.96
C MET A 105 11.67 12.67 6.26
N GLN A 106 12.50 11.63 6.17
CA GLN A 106 13.26 11.13 7.32
C GLN A 106 14.19 12.22 7.89
N GLN A 107 14.80 13.03 7.03
CA GLN A 107 15.63 14.15 7.46
C GLN A 107 14.83 15.21 8.23
N VAL A 108 13.61 15.53 7.78
CA VAL A 108 12.71 16.46 8.48
C VAL A 108 12.34 15.91 9.87
N ALA A 109 11.99 14.62 9.96
CA ALA A 109 11.69 13.97 11.23
C ALA A 109 12.90 14.01 12.19
N LEU A 110 14.11 13.74 11.69
CA LEU A 110 15.35 13.83 12.48
C LEU A 110 15.62 15.26 12.97
N ASN A 111 15.38 16.27 12.15
CA ASN A 111 15.54 17.68 12.56
C ASN A 111 14.55 18.05 13.67
N ALA A 112 13.29 17.60 13.57
CA ALA A 112 12.28 17.80 14.62
C ALA A 112 12.69 17.12 15.93
N LEU A 113 13.15 15.87 15.87
CA LEU A 113 13.66 15.14 17.04
C LEU A 113 14.89 15.83 17.66
N THR A 114 15.82 16.31 16.84
CA THR A 114 17.02 17.02 17.31
C THR A 114 16.65 18.33 18.01
N THR A 115 15.71 19.08 17.44
CA THR A 115 15.17 20.31 18.04
C THR A 115 14.48 20.02 19.37
N GLY A 116 13.64 18.98 19.41
CA GLY A 116 12.96 18.53 20.63
C GLY A 116 13.94 18.09 21.72
N ALA A 117 14.96 17.29 21.36
CA ALA A 117 16.01 16.88 22.29
C ALA A 117 16.82 18.07 22.82
N ALA A 118 17.12 19.06 21.97
CA ALA A 118 17.79 20.28 22.40
C ALA A 118 16.92 21.13 23.36
N ALA A 119 15.62 21.23 23.09
CA ALA A 119 14.66 21.90 23.98
C ALA A 119 14.55 21.16 25.33
N HIS A 120 14.44 19.83 25.30
CA HIS A 120 14.42 18.99 26.50
C HIS A 120 15.69 19.14 27.33
N LYS A 121 16.86 19.18 26.67
CA LYS A 121 18.13 19.42 27.36
C LYS A 121 18.17 20.80 28.02
N ARG A 122 17.74 21.85 27.31
CA ARG A 122 17.64 23.21 27.91
C ARG A 122 16.68 23.26 29.09
N PHE A 123 15.57 22.53 29.02
CA PHE A 123 14.63 22.40 30.13
C PHE A 123 15.30 21.72 31.34
N GLN A 124 16.00 20.60 31.13
CA GLN A 124 16.77 19.93 32.18
C GLN A 124 17.88 20.82 32.75
N ASP A 125 18.62 21.54 31.92
CA ASP A 125 19.69 22.44 32.35
C ASP A 125 19.12 23.63 33.17
N CYS A 126 17.91 24.12 32.85
CA CYS A 126 17.19 25.14 33.62
C CYS A 126 16.69 24.63 34.97
N MET A 127 16.15 23.41 35.02
CA MET A 127 15.77 22.73 36.26
C MET A 127 17.00 22.49 37.15
N ALA A 128 18.12 22.07 36.54
CA ALA A 128 19.38 21.85 37.23
C ALA A 128 20.00 23.15 37.80
N ALA A 129 19.77 24.29 37.16
CA ALA A 129 20.35 25.58 37.54
C ALA A 129 19.60 26.32 38.66
N ASN A 130 18.31 26.02 38.90
CA ASN A 130 17.48 26.86 39.78
C ASN A 130 17.00 26.24 41.10
N ALA A 131 16.98 24.92 41.29
CA ALA A 131 16.64 24.31 42.59
C ALA A 131 16.57 22.78 42.44
N VAL A 132 17.68 22.07 42.29
CA VAL A 132 17.61 20.60 42.37
C VAL A 132 17.33 20.18 43.82
N ASP A 133 17.88 20.89 44.80
CA ASP A 133 17.68 20.57 46.21
C ASP A 133 16.25 20.90 46.68
N ASP A 134 15.73 22.11 46.42
CA ASP A 134 14.34 22.46 46.81
C ASP A 134 13.29 21.72 45.94
N LEU A 135 13.60 21.35 44.69
CA LEU A 135 12.70 20.55 43.85
C LEU A 135 12.72 19.08 44.26
N MET A 136 13.85 18.52 44.72
CA MET A 136 13.86 17.14 45.25
C MET A 136 13.05 17.07 46.56
N GLU A 137 13.15 18.10 47.41
CA GLU A 137 12.33 18.22 48.63
C GLU A 137 10.84 18.41 48.27
N GLN A 138 10.50 19.28 47.31
CA GLN A 138 9.12 19.43 46.81
C GLN A 138 8.62 18.23 46.00
N LEU A 139 9.48 17.44 45.35
CA LEU A 139 9.10 16.23 44.60
C LEU A 139 8.87 15.06 45.56
N GLU A 140 9.60 14.97 46.68
CA GLU A 140 9.29 14.03 47.77
C GLU A 140 7.98 14.42 48.46
N GLU A 141 7.75 15.71 48.72
CA GLU A 141 6.49 16.22 49.28
C GLU A 141 5.31 16.07 48.29
N GLN A 142 5.54 16.28 46.99
CA GLN A 142 4.53 16.09 45.93
C GLN A 142 4.28 14.61 45.61
N ARG A 143 5.27 13.73 45.78
CA ARG A 143 5.09 12.27 45.71
C ARG A 143 4.26 11.78 46.89
N GLU A 144 4.52 12.26 48.11
CA GLU A 144 3.72 11.93 49.31
C GLU A 144 2.29 12.47 49.17
N THR A 145 2.12 13.70 48.69
CA THR A 145 0.82 14.28 48.36
C THR A 145 0.10 13.52 47.24
N GLN A 146 0.82 13.06 46.20
CA GLN A 146 0.23 12.21 45.16
C GLN A 146 -0.16 10.81 45.67
N TYR A 147 0.57 10.25 46.64
CA TYR A 147 0.18 9.01 47.29
C TYR A 147 -1.05 9.20 48.20
N GLU A 148 -1.16 10.31 48.94
CA GLU A 148 -2.38 10.65 49.69
C GLU A 148 -3.58 10.95 48.78
N ILE A 149 -3.36 11.60 47.63
CA ILE A 149 -4.41 11.81 46.61
C ILE A 149 -4.80 10.48 45.97
N TYR A 150 -3.83 9.62 45.64
CA TYR A 150 -4.12 8.31 45.05
C TYR A 150 -4.81 7.37 46.05
N ASP A 151 -4.40 7.36 47.33
CA ASP A 151 -5.07 6.58 48.39
C ASP A 151 -6.48 7.12 48.68
N SER A 152 -6.66 8.45 48.73
CA SER A 152 -8.00 9.04 48.89
C SER A 152 -8.89 8.92 47.65
N MET A 153 -8.33 8.83 46.44
CA MET A 153 -9.09 8.56 45.20
C MET A 153 -9.43 7.07 45.06
N THR A 154 -8.54 6.16 45.47
CA THR A 154 -8.75 4.70 45.37
C THR A 154 -9.55 4.13 46.53
N GLN A 155 -9.61 4.79 47.69
CA GLN A 155 -10.59 4.49 48.74
C GLN A 155 -12.04 4.68 48.28
N GLY A 156 -12.28 5.30 47.11
CA GLY A 156 -13.60 5.54 46.54
C GLY A 156 -13.90 4.83 45.21
N VAL A 157 -12.96 4.11 44.58
CA VAL A 157 -13.18 3.45 43.27
C VAL A 157 -12.72 1.99 43.29
N THR A 158 -13.55 1.14 43.86
CA THR A 158 -13.56 -0.30 43.54
C THR A 158 -14.21 -0.48 42.15
N LEU A 159 -13.39 -0.54 41.09
CA LEU A 159 -13.83 -1.04 39.78
C LEU A 159 -12.98 -2.25 39.41
N ALA A 160 -13.31 -3.38 40.03
CA ALA A 160 -12.83 -4.69 39.63
C ALA A 160 -14.06 -5.57 39.41
N THR A 161 -14.42 -5.78 38.13
CA THR A 161 -15.06 -6.98 37.53
C THR A 161 -15.77 -6.69 36.18
N GLU A 162 -16.01 -5.45 35.78
CA GLU A 162 -16.92 -5.19 34.62
C GLU A 162 -16.32 -5.44 33.22
N PHE A 163 -15.00 -5.56 33.05
CA PHE A 163 -14.37 -5.71 31.72
C PHE A 163 -13.87 -7.14 31.41
N GLU A 164 -13.81 -8.04 32.38
CA GLU A 164 -13.43 -9.44 32.13
C GLU A 164 -14.58 -10.22 31.47
N ASP A 165 -15.82 -10.00 31.92
CA ASP A 165 -17.01 -10.65 31.34
C ASP A 165 -17.28 -10.19 29.89
N GLU A 166 -17.01 -8.92 29.57
CA GLU A 166 -17.19 -8.37 28.21
C GLU A 166 -16.13 -8.91 27.24
N LEU A 167 -14.90 -9.15 27.71
CA LEU A 167 -13.84 -9.74 26.91
C LEU A 167 -14.09 -11.24 26.62
N GLU A 168 -14.60 -12.00 27.59
CA GLU A 168 -15.00 -13.39 27.38
C GLU A 168 -16.19 -13.54 26.42
N ALA A 169 -17.17 -12.62 26.50
CA ALA A 169 -18.30 -12.61 25.58
C ALA A 169 -17.86 -12.40 24.12
N LEU A 170 -16.97 -11.42 23.87
CA LEU A 170 -16.45 -11.14 22.53
C LEU A 170 -15.69 -12.33 21.93
N MET A 171 -14.87 -13.02 22.73
CA MET A 171 -14.12 -14.18 22.26
C MET A 171 -15.02 -15.39 21.94
N ARG A 172 -16.13 -15.55 22.64
CA ARG A 172 -17.09 -16.63 22.41
C ARG A 172 -17.84 -16.45 21.09
N ASP A 173 -18.25 -15.22 20.78
CA ASP A 173 -18.99 -14.92 19.56
C ASP A 173 -18.15 -15.18 18.29
N GLU A 174 -16.87 -14.82 18.31
CA GLU A 174 -15.97 -15.06 17.17
C GLU A 174 -15.77 -16.57 16.89
N GLN A 175 -15.72 -17.40 17.93
CA GLN A 175 -15.65 -18.86 17.79
C GLN A 175 -16.94 -19.47 17.24
N VAL A 176 -18.10 -18.98 17.68
CA VAL A 176 -19.41 -19.46 17.20
C VAL A 176 -19.62 -19.09 15.74
N GLU A 177 -19.20 -17.90 15.31
CA GLU A 177 -19.30 -17.45 13.91
C GLU A 177 -18.44 -18.34 12.98
N GLN A 178 -17.21 -18.67 13.38
CA GLN A 178 -16.34 -19.56 12.58
C GLN A 178 -16.91 -20.97 12.43
N VAL A 179 -17.52 -21.53 13.48
CA VAL A 179 -18.17 -22.86 13.44
C VAL A 179 -19.46 -22.83 12.62
N ALA A 180 -20.26 -21.76 12.75
CA ALA A 180 -21.49 -21.60 11.99
C ALA A 180 -21.23 -21.47 10.48
N VAL A 181 -20.19 -20.73 10.07
CA VAL A 181 -19.79 -20.61 8.66
C VAL A 181 -19.31 -21.96 8.11
N GLY A 182 -18.54 -22.74 8.88
CA GLY A 182 -18.12 -24.08 8.48
C GLY A 182 -19.27 -25.06 8.29
N ASN A 183 -20.26 -25.03 9.19
CA ASN A 183 -21.43 -25.91 9.12
C ASN A 183 -22.42 -25.48 8.05
N SER A 184 -22.64 -24.17 7.86
CA SER A 184 -23.52 -23.63 6.81
C SER A 184 -23.03 -24.01 5.41
N LEU A 185 -21.71 -23.98 5.19
CA LEU A 185 -21.12 -24.39 3.90
C LEU A 185 -21.35 -25.89 3.61
N ALA A 186 -21.29 -26.75 4.62
CA ALA A 186 -21.56 -28.17 4.47
C ALA A 186 -23.06 -28.49 4.27
N GLU A 187 -23.95 -27.70 4.88
CA GLU A 187 -25.40 -27.90 4.82
C GLU A 187 -26.01 -27.41 3.50
N ILE A 188 -25.50 -26.29 2.95
CA ILE A 188 -25.89 -25.80 1.61
C ILE A 188 -25.51 -26.81 0.50
N GLU A 189 -24.36 -27.49 0.63
CA GLU A 189 -23.94 -28.52 -0.31
C GLU A 189 -24.87 -29.75 -0.28
N ALA A 190 -25.44 -30.07 0.90
CA ALA A 190 -26.38 -31.17 1.06
C ALA A 190 -27.82 -30.83 0.59
N GLU A 191 -28.26 -29.58 0.74
CA GLU A 191 -29.64 -29.16 0.44
C GLU A 191 -29.88 -28.88 -1.06
N LEU A 192 -28.85 -28.42 -1.79
CA LEU A 192 -28.85 -28.36 -3.26
C LEU A 192 -29.15 -29.73 -3.92
N LEU A 193 -28.77 -30.82 -3.26
CA LEU A 193 -29.04 -32.18 -3.75
C LEU A 193 -30.46 -32.68 -3.40
N ALA A 194 -31.15 -32.05 -2.45
CA ALA A 194 -32.45 -32.50 -1.94
C ALA A 194 -33.65 -31.77 -2.58
N GLU A 195 -33.52 -30.48 -2.93
CA GLU A 195 -34.64 -29.66 -3.44
C GLU A 195 -35.05 -29.94 -4.91
N GLU A 196 -34.19 -30.56 -5.73
CA GLU A 196 -34.60 -31.00 -7.09
C GLU A 196 -35.74 -32.05 -7.04
N ALA A 197 -35.95 -32.71 -5.90
CA ALA A 197 -36.85 -33.85 -5.79
C ALA A 197 -38.33 -33.50 -5.51
N GLN A 198 -38.70 -32.30 -5.02
CA GLN A 198 -40.06 -32.08 -4.44
C GLN A 198 -40.90 -30.90 -4.99
N GLY A 199 -40.41 -30.08 -5.93
CA GLY A 199 -41.17 -28.93 -6.49
C GLY A 199 -42.33 -29.24 -7.45
N LYS A 200 -42.66 -30.52 -7.70
CA LYS A 200 -43.73 -30.94 -8.62
C LYS A 200 -44.96 -31.45 -7.87
N GLN A 201 -45.82 -30.59 -7.32
CA GLN A 201 -47.28 -30.78 -7.18
C GLN A 201 -47.91 -29.82 -6.13
N LYS A 202 -49.09 -29.27 -6.48
CA LYS A 202 -49.99 -28.43 -5.66
C LYS A 202 -49.48 -26.99 -5.52
N THR A 203 -49.91 -26.02 -6.32
CA THR A 203 -51.31 -25.59 -6.50
C THR A 203 -51.46 -24.78 -7.79
N ALA A 204 -52.61 -24.94 -8.46
CA ALA A 204 -53.15 -24.03 -9.46
C ALA A 204 -52.55 -24.05 -10.89
N VAL A 205 -52.40 -25.24 -11.49
CA VAL A 205 -52.68 -25.40 -12.93
C VAL A 205 -54.20 -25.57 -13.07
N SER A 206 -54.94 -24.47 -13.13
CA SER A 206 -56.28 -24.45 -13.74
C SER A 206 -56.71 -23.02 -14.01
N ALA A 207 -56.26 -22.47 -15.15
CA ALA A 207 -57.12 -21.82 -16.11
C ALA A 207 -56.27 -21.25 -17.25
N VAL A 208 -56.36 -21.94 -18.38
CA VAL A 208 -56.24 -21.37 -19.73
C VAL A 208 -54.83 -20.90 -20.12
N ASN A 209 -54.01 -21.87 -20.52
CA ASN A 209 -53.11 -21.63 -21.65
C ASN A 209 -53.34 -22.74 -22.67
N LYS A 210 -54.00 -22.41 -23.77
CA LYS A 210 -53.96 -23.23 -24.97
C LYS A 210 -53.94 -22.29 -26.18
N THR A 211 -52.76 -21.82 -26.53
CA THR A 211 -52.45 -21.54 -27.94
C THR A 211 -50.97 -21.85 -28.16
N THR A 212 -50.79 -22.95 -28.87
CA THR A 212 -49.55 -23.62 -29.25
C THR A 212 -48.80 -22.86 -30.34
N ILE A 213 -47.48 -23.04 -30.30
CA ILE A 213 -46.43 -22.52 -31.18
C ILE A 213 -46.66 -22.84 -32.67
N GLN A 214 -46.20 -21.90 -33.49
CA GLN A 214 -45.89 -21.93 -34.93
C GLN A 214 -45.49 -23.29 -35.51
N THR A 215 -46.00 -23.62 -36.71
CA THR A 215 -45.22 -24.32 -37.74
C THR A 215 -45.69 -23.93 -39.14
N SER A 216 -44.70 -23.75 -40.01
CA SER A 216 -44.70 -23.34 -41.41
C SER A 216 -45.29 -24.34 -42.41
N ALA A 217 -46.06 -23.80 -43.38
CA ALA A 217 -46.20 -24.18 -44.81
C ALA A 217 -46.77 -25.56 -45.21
N PRO A 218 -47.18 -25.79 -46.48
CA PRO A 218 -47.76 -24.90 -47.51
C PRO A 218 -49.14 -25.41 -48.02
N SER A 219 -49.82 -24.59 -48.84
CA SER A 219 -51.06 -24.93 -49.57
C SER A 219 -50.93 -26.19 -50.44
N PRO A 220 -52.05 -26.92 -50.65
CA PRO A 220 -52.60 -26.99 -52.01
C PRO A 220 -54.14 -27.11 -52.13
N ILE A 221 -54.66 -26.36 -53.13
CA ILE A 221 -55.58 -26.77 -54.21
C ILE A 221 -57.08 -27.10 -53.90
N ALA A 222 -57.93 -26.42 -54.71
CA ALA A 222 -59.27 -26.76 -55.22
C ALA A 222 -60.45 -26.67 -54.22
N GLN A 223 -61.61 -26.08 -54.55
CA GLN A 223 -62.25 -25.71 -55.82
C GLN A 223 -62.89 -24.32 -55.70
#